data_AF-A0A3B9L686-F1
#
_entry.id   AF-A0A3B9L686-F1
#
_cell.length_a   1.000
_cell.length_b   1.000
_cell.length_c   1.000
_cell.angle_alpha   90.00
_cell.angle_beta   90.00
_cell.angle_gamma   90.00
#
_symmetry.space_group_name_H-M   'P 1'
#
loop_
_entity.id
_entity.type
_entity.pdbx_description
1 polymer ?
#
loop_
_entity_poly.entity_id
_entity_poly.type
_entity_poly.pdbx_seq_one_letter_code
_entity_poly.pdbx_strand_id
1 'polypeptide(L)'
;GLKPSFHKVPLQKYPSKAWMQYLEEKYASRFHNNSIHQQLDLLYEYCQFIIRRYGLALADSSDDWVKLWRGINLYDEPTLTGGRISKGECILRLNNLVSFTTSRERAEEFGDWILEARVPKVKLLFFPGLLLNHPLSGEGEVLALGGHYTVKASYV
;
A
#
# COMPACT_ATOMS: atom_id res chain seq x y z
N GLY A 1 -3.52 15.30 -3.18
CA GLY A 1 -3.22 13.84 -3.16
C GLY A 1 -1.81 13.58 -2.65
N LEU A 2 -1.50 12.32 -2.31
CA LEU A 2 -0.15 11.91 -1.93
C LEU A 2 0.84 12.12 -3.09
N LYS A 3 1.98 12.74 -2.82
CA LYS A 3 3.06 12.85 -3.82
C LYS A 3 3.67 11.46 -4.01
N PRO A 4 3.95 11.01 -5.25
CA PRO A 4 4.62 9.74 -5.46
C PRO A 4 6.06 9.80 -4.96
N SER A 5 6.59 8.65 -4.53
CA SER A 5 8.01 8.45 -4.21
C SER A 5 8.73 7.60 -5.26
N PHE A 6 7.98 6.89 -6.11
CA PHE A 6 8.51 5.97 -7.10
C PHE A 6 7.60 5.93 -8.34
N HIS A 7 8.20 5.86 -9.52
CA HIS A 7 7.53 5.57 -10.79
C HIS A 7 8.55 5.00 -11.76
N LYS A 8 8.59 3.67 -11.91
CA LYS A 8 9.65 2.87 -12.58
C LYS A 8 11.04 2.99 -11.94
N VAL A 9 11.38 4.17 -11.42
CA VAL A 9 12.58 4.50 -10.66
C VAL A 9 12.21 5.42 -9.49
N PRO A 10 13.06 5.53 -8.46
CA PRO A 10 12.83 6.46 -7.35
C PRO A 10 12.71 7.92 -7.80
N LEU A 11 11.66 8.60 -7.34
CA LEU A 11 11.41 10.03 -7.58
C LEU A 11 12.05 10.86 -6.46
N GLN A 12 13.33 11.20 -6.66
CA GLN A 12 14.11 12.01 -5.71
C GLN A 12 13.79 13.52 -5.82
N LYS A 13 14.81 14.38 -5.84
CA LYS A 13 14.64 15.85 -5.90
C LYS A 13 13.98 16.27 -7.21
N TYR A 14 13.01 17.17 -7.11
CA TYR A 14 12.43 17.87 -8.26
C TYR A 14 13.19 19.19 -8.50
N PRO A 15 13.44 19.57 -9.77
CA PRO A 15 13.21 18.80 -10.99
C PRO A 15 14.30 17.73 -11.23
N SER A 16 13.93 16.63 -11.90
CA SER A 16 14.87 15.59 -12.37
C SER A 16 14.32 14.88 -13.62
N LYS A 17 15.17 14.12 -14.33
CA LYS A 17 14.74 13.31 -15.48
C LYS A 17 13.62 12.33 -15.11
N ALA A 18 13.73 11.67 -13.96
CA ALA A 18 12.70 10.76 -13.44
C ALA A 18 11.35 11.47 -13.22
N TRP A 19 11.38 12.69 -12.69
CA TRP A 19 10.17 13.50 -12.53
C TRP A 19 9.56 13.93 -13.87
N MET A 20 10.37 14.31 -14.86
CA MET A 20 9.85 14.68 -16.18
C MET A 20 9.19 13.48 -16.86
N GLN A 21 9.82 12.29 -16.82
CA GLN A 21 9.23 11.06 -17.34
C GLN A 21 7.91 10.71 -16.64
N TYR A 22 7.85 10.80 -15.31
CA TYR A 22 6.61 10.59 -14.57
C TYR A 22 5.51 11.56 -15.01
N LEU A 23 5.81 12.85 -15.16
CA LEU A 23 4.81 13.85 -15.56
C LEU A 23 4.30 13.59 -16.98
N GLU A 24 5.20 13.28 -17.93
CA GLU A 24 4.82 12.93 -19.30
C GLU A 24 3.90 11.70 -19.34
N GLU A 25 4.27 10.62 -18.66
CA GLU A 25 3.46 9.39 -18.63
C GLU A 25 2.15 9.59 -17.88
N LYS A 26 2.16 10.35 -16.77
CA LYS A 26 0.96 10.69 -16.00
C LYS A 26 -0.06 11.45 -16.83
N TYR A 27 0.37 12.42 -17.65
CA TYR A 27 -0.53 13.25 -18.45
C TYR A 27 -0.80 12.68 -19.85
N ALA A 28 -0.27 11.50 -20.17
CA ALA A 28 -0.57 10.83 -21.43
C ALA A 28 -2.06 10.48 -21.54
N SER A 29 -2.69 10.88 -22.64
CA SER A 29 -4.14 10.74 -22.87
C SER A 29 -4.67 9.31 -22.73
N ARG A 30 -3.84 8.31 -23.04
CA ARG A 30 -4.18 6.87 -22.92
C ARG A 30 -4.60 6.42 -21.52
N PHE A 31 -4.23 7.15 -20.47
CA PHE A 31 -4.56 6.80 -19.08
C PHE A 31 -5.72 7.61 -18.50
N HIS A 32 -6.32 8.52 -19.28
CA HIS A 32 -7.40 9.41 -18.83
C HIS A 32 -8.76 9.11 -19.48
N ASN A 33 -8.85 8.08 -20.32
CA ASN A 33 -10.07 7.75 -21.06
C ASN A 33 -11.02 6.79 -20.32
N ASN A 34 -10.65 6.28 -19.15
CA ASN A 34 -11.42 5.29 -18.40
C ASN A 34 -11.98 5.81 -17.07
N SER A 35 -11.85 7.11 -16.77
CA SER A 35 -12.26 7.71 -15.49
C SER A 35 -11.70 7.00 -14.25
N ILE A 36 -10.44 6.52 -14.29
CA ILE A 36 -9.82 5.75 -13.22
C ILE A 36 -9.97 6.38 -11.82
N HIS A 37 -9.95 7.72 -11.72
CA HIS A 37 -10.13 8.41 -10.44
C HIS A 37 -11.53 8.17 -9.83
N GLN A 38 -12.58 8.24 -10.64
CA GLN A 38 -13.94 7.95 -10.17
C GLN A 38 -14.11 6.48 -9.78
N GLN A 39 -13.43 5.57 -10.50
CA GLN A 39 -13.44 4.14 -10.14
C GLN A 39 -12.76 3.89 -8.79
N LEU A 40 -11.61 4.53 -8.54
CA LEU A 40 -10.90 4.44 -7.26
C LEU A 40 -11.70 5.07 -6.12
N ASP A 41 -12.36 6.22 -6.35
CA ASP A 41 -13.23 6.86 -5.36
C ASP A 41 -14.42 5.97 -5.01
N LEU A 42 -15.08 5.37 -6.01
CA LEU A 42 -16.18 4.44 -5.80
C LEU A 42 -15.73 3.20 -5.00
N LEU A 43 -14.57 2.63 -5.36
CA LEU A 43 -14.00 1.49 -4.66
C LEU A 43 -13.69 1.84 -3.20
N TYR A 44 -13.06 2.99 -2.97
CA TYR A 44 -12.75 3.48 -1.63
C TYR A 44 -14.02 3.67 -0.79
N GLU A 45 -15.00 4.41 -1.32
CA GLU A 45 -16.26 4.67 -0.60
C GLU A 45 -17.02 3.39 -0.30
N TYR A 46 -17.07 2.45 -1.25
CA TYR A 46 -17.67 1.14 -1.02
C TYR A 46 -16.93 0.34 0.06
N CYS A 47 -15.60 0.27 -0.01
CA CYS A 47 -14.75 -0.36 1.01
C CYS A 47 -15.05 0.20 2.41
N GLN A 48 -15.04 1.53 2.54
CA GLN A 48 -15.27 2.20 3.82
C GLN A 48 -16.72 2.06 4.29
N PHE A 49 -17.70 2.05 3.39
CA PHE A 49 -19.09 1.75 3.70
C PHE A 49 -19.23 0.34 4.30
N ILE A 50 -18.63 -0.67 3.67
CA ILE A 50 -18.68 -2.06 4.14
C ILE A 50 -18.05 -2.19 5.53
N ILE A 51 -16.87 -1.60 5.75
CA ILE A 51 -16.20 -1.62 7.06
C ILE A 51 -17.08 -0.99 8.15
N ARG A 52 -17.71 0.16 7.88
CA ARG A 52 -18.59 0.83 8.85
C ARG A 52 -19.88 0.06 9.11
N ARG A 53 -20.44 -0.59 8.09
CA ARG A 53 -21.74 -1.27 8.12
C ARG A 53 -21.66 -2.64 8.77
N TYR A 54 -20.61 -3.40 8.47
CA TYR A 54 -20.49 -4.82 8.84
C TYR A 54 -19.27 -5.13 9.70
N GLY A 55 -18.41 -4.14 9.95
CA GLY A 55 -17.10 -4.37 10.55
C GLY A 55 -16.11 -4.95 9.55
N LEU A 56 -14.93 -5.30 10.06
CA LEU A 56 -13.87 -5.93 9.28
C LEU A 56 -13.39 -7.17 10.01
N ALA A 57 -13.64 -8.35 9.45
CA ALA A 57 -13.27 -9.63 10.06
C ALA A 57 -11.75 -9.81 10.25
N LEU A 58 -10.93 -9.02 9.54
CA LEU A 58 -9.47 -9.01 9.65
C LEU A 58 -8.95 -8.24 10.88
N ALA A 59 -9.81 -7.57 11.63
CA ALA A 59 -9.42 -6.75 12.77
C ALA A 59 -10.24 -7.12 14.00
N ASP A 60 -9.61 -7.07 15.16
CA ASP A 60 -10.34 -7.08 16.43
C ASP A 60 -11.32 -5.90 16.45
N SER A 61 -12.53 -6.17 16.92
CA SER A 61 -13.66 -5.23 16.84
C SER A 61 -13.38 -3.86 17.49
N SER A 62 -12.43 -3.79 18.42
CA SER A 62 -12.05 -2.58 19.16
C SER A 62 -10.92 -1.75 18.52
N ASP A 63 -10.18 -2.29 17.54
CA ASP A 63 -8.96 -1.64 17.03
C ASP A 63 -9.24 -0.86 15.74
N ASP A 64 -8.73 0.38 15.63
CA ASP A 64 -8.81 1.20 14.40
C ASP A 64 -7.81 0.79 13.30
N TRP A 65 -7.10 -0.32 13.53
CA TRP A 65 -5.97 -0.76 12.73
C TRP A 65 -6.12 -2.23 12.35
N VAL A 66 -5.45 -2.62 11.28
CA VAL A 66 -5.31 -4.00 10.82
C VAL A 66 -3.83 -4.35 10.82
N LYS A 67 -3.46 -5.46 11.43
CA LYS A 67 -2.10 -5.98 11.35
C LYS A 67 -1.90 -6.67 10.00
N LEU A 68 -0.94 -6.21 9.21
CA LEU A 68 -0.68 -6.70 7.87
C LEU A 68 0.83 -6.82 7.62
N TRP A 69 1.20 -7.60 6.61
CA TRP A 69 2.60 -7.83 6.23
C TRP A 69 2.88 -7.41 4.79
N ARG A 70 4.12 -7.02 4.53
CA ARG A 70 4.64 -6.75 3.17
C ARG A 70 6.09 -7.20 3.08
N GLY A 71 6.40 -8.00 2.06
CA GLY A 71 7.78 -8.27 1.65
C GLY A 71 8.34 -7.09 0.88
N ILE A 72 9.59 -6.71 1.15
CA ILE A 72 10.30 -5.67 0.42
C ILE A 72 11.73 -6.11 0.11
N ASN A 73 12.27 -5.57 -0.97
CA ASN A 73 13.70 -5.45 -1.17
C ASN A 73 14.12 -4.01 -0.81
N LEU A 74 15.21 -3.86 -0.05
CA LEU A 74 15.68 -2.56 0.44
C LEU A 74 15.93 -1.53 -0.66
N TYR A 75 16.19 -1.98 -1.90
CA TYR A 75 16.54 -1.13 -3.02
C TYR A 75 15.34 -0.58 -3.80
N ASP A 76 14.16 -1.19 -3.66
CA ASP A 76 13.11 -1.01 -4.66
C ASP A 76 11.99 -0.03 -4.28
N GLU A 77 11.66 0.17 -3.00
CA GLU A 77 10.31 0.71 -2.71
C GLU A 77 10.15 1.72 -1.56
N PRO A 78 10.55 1.46 -0.30
CA PRO A 78 10.24 2.40 0.77
C PRO A 78 11.32 3.46 0.94
N THR A 79 10.91 4.72 1.06
CA THR A 79 11.81 5.76 1.57
C THR A 79 11.83 5.67 3.09
N LEU A 80 12.98 5.35 3.69
CA LEU A 80 13.18 5.42 5.13
C LEU A 80 13.09 6.89 5.56
N THR A 81 12.12 7.19 6.43
CA THR A 81 11.87 8.56 6.92
C THR A 81 12.18 8.74 8.40
N GLY A 82 12.31 7.65 9.15
CA GLY A 82 12.73 7.68 10.55
C GLY A 82 13.15 6.29 11.05
N GLY A 83 14.10 6.24 11.99
CA GLY A 83 14.63 5.00 12.54
C GLY A 83 15.62 4.27 11.62
N ARG A 84 15.80 2.98 11.84
CA ARG A 84 16.60 2.08 10.99
C ARG A 84 15.88 0.74 10.89
N ILE A 85 15.76 0.22 9.67
CA ILE A 85 15.18 -1.10 9.41
C ILE A 85 15.87 -2.19 10.24
N SER A 86 17.20 -2.13 10.37
CA SER A 86 17.99 -3.07 11.19
C SER A 86 17.75 -2.99 12.70
N LYS A 87 17.08 -1.94 13.20
CA LYS A 87 16.73 -1.79 14.62
C LYS A 87 15.31 -2.26 14.95
N GLY A 88 14.65 -2.94 14.00
CA GLY A 88 13.29 -3.45 14.15
C GLY A 88 12.26 -2.37 13.82
N GLU A 89 12.07 -1.38 14.69
CA GLU A 89 11.04 -0.35 14.49
C GLU A 89 11.53 0.82 13.64
N CYS A 90 10.78 1.16 12.59
CA CYS A 90 11.09 2.29 11.72
C CYS A 90 9.84 2.91 11.08
N ILE A 91 10.02 4.12 10.52
CA ILE A 91 8.98 4.84 9.79
C ILE A 91 9.36 4.86 8.32
N LEU A 92 8.53 4.21 7.51
CA LEU A 92 8.67 4.17 6.06
C LEU A 92 7.61 5.05 5.41
N ARG A 93 8.00 5.77 4.36
CA ARG A 93 7.06 6.36 3.42
C ARG A 93 6.89 5.42 2.24
N LEU A 94 5.71 4.82 2.17
CA LEU A 94 5.27 3.98 1.07
C LEU A 94 4.63 4.84 -0.02
N ASN A 95 4.75 4.39 -1.27
CA ASN A 95 4.19 5.09 -2.43
C ASN A 95 2.65 5.13 -2.38
N ASN A 96 2.00 5.81 -3.32
CA ASN A 96 0.59 6.21 -3.22
C ASN A 96 -0.43 5.08 -2.97
N LEU A 97 -0.21 3.91 -3.57
CA LEU A 97 -1.02 2.71 -3.38
C LEU A 97 -0.07 1.56 -3.08
N VAL A 98 -0.39 0.78 -2.05
CA VAL A 98 0.50 -0.24 -1.50
C VAL A 98 -0.27 -1.53 -1.33
N SER A 99 0.36 -2.63 -1.72
CA SER A 99 -0.15 -3.97 -1.47
C SER A 99 0.41 -4.52 -0.16
N PHE A 100 -0.44 -5.16 0.62
CA PHE A 100 -0.09 -5.91 1.82
C PHE A 100 -0.76 -7.28 1.73
N THR A 101 -0.39 -8.18 2.62
CA THR A 101 -1.05 -9.47 2.79
C THR A 101 -1.42 -9.71 4.25
N THR A 102 -2.48 -10.48 4.47
CA THR A 102 -2.88 -10.99 5.78
C THR A 102 -2.04 -12.19 6.24
N SER A 103 -1.12 -12.70 5.39
CA SER A 103 -0.24 -13.82 5.72
C SER A 103 1.22 -13.37 5.74
N ARG A 104 1.89 -13.59 6.87
CA ARG A 104 3.34 -13.37 6.94
C ARG A 104 4.10 -14.25 5.97
N GLU A 105 3.73 -15.54 5.88
CA GLU A 105 4.38 -16.52 5.00
C GLU A 105 4.34 -16.07 3.54
N ARG A 106 3.21 -15.51 3.10
CA ARG A 106 3.13 -14.95 1.74
C ARG A 106 3.98 -13.72 1.54
N ALA A 107 4.14 -12.89 2.56
CA ALA A 107 5.02 -11.74 2.45
C ALA A 107 6.48 -12.15 2.18
N GLU A 108 6.90 -13.34 2.64
CA GLU A 108 8.25 -13.89 2.43
C GLU A 108 8.52 -14.25 0.97
N GLU A 109 7.49 -14.37 0.13
CA GLU A 109 7.63 -14.63 -1.31
C GLU A 109 8.09 -13.37 -2.09
N PHE A 110 8.01 -12.17 -1.48
CA PHE A 110 8.18 -10.89 -2.19
C PHE A 110 9.46 -10.11 -1.83
N GLY A 111 10.33 -10.64 -0.98
CA GLY A 111 11.65 -10.04 -0.72
C GLY A 111 12.33 -10.50 0.57
N ASP A 112 13.55 -9.99 0.78
CA ASP A 112 14.43 -10.42 1.88
C ASP A 112 14.03 -9.83 3.25
N TRP A 113 13.16 -8.81 3.25
CA TRP A 113 12.69 -8.14 4.46
C TRP A 113 11.17 -8.19 4.56
N ILE A 114 10.68 -8.46 5.77
CA ILE A 114 9.26 -8.42 6.11
C ILE A 114 8.97 -7.20 6.94
N LEU A 115 7.99 -6.43 6.49
CA LEU A 115 7.40 -5.33 7.22
C LEU A 115 6.10 -5.79 7.87
N GLU A 116 6.05 -5.79 9.19
CA GLU A 116 4.81 -5.86 9.96
C GLU A 116 4.29 -4.44 10.20
N ALA A 117 3.08 -4.14 9.72
CA ALA A 117 2.47 -2.81 9.80
C ALA A 117 1.11 -2.86 10.52
N ARG A 118 0.82 -1.82 11.31
CA ARG A 118 -0.55 -1.50 11.78
C ARG A 118 -1.16 -0.51 10.80
N VAL A 119 -1.96 -1.02 9.86
CA VAL A 119 -2.59 -0.22 8.81
C VAL A 119 -3.93 0.34 9.31
N PRO A 120 -4.12 1.66 9.35
CA PRO A 120 -5.40 2.25 9.74
C PRO A 120 -6.53 1.80 8.80
N LYS A 121 -7.71 1.45 9.34
CA LYS A 121 -8.88 1.02 8.54
C LYS A 121 -9.27 2.04 7.47
N VAL A 122 -9.13 3.34 7.78
CA VAL A 122 -9.41 4.45 6.85
C VAL A 122 -8.48 4.49 5.64
N LYS A 123 -7.32 3.83 5.70
CA LYS A 123 -6.40 3.72 4.57
C LYS A 123 -6.71 2.53 3.66
N LEU A 124 -7.60 1.63 4.04
CA LEU A 124 -7.92 0.45 3.22
C LEU A 124 -8.70 0.84 1.97
N LEU A 125 -8.19 0.40 0.81
CA LEU A 125 -8.85 0.53 -0.48
C LEU A 125 -9.50 -0.78 -0.92
N PHE A 126 -8.91 -1.92 -0.56
CA PHE A 126 -9.42 -3.25 -0.89
C PHE A 126 -8.97 -4.26 0.16
N PHE A 127 -9.78 -5.29 0.41
CA PHE A 127 -9.42 -6.43 1.25
C PHE A 127 -10.14 -7.71 0.79
N PRO A 128 -9.64 -8.91 1.14
CA PRO A 128 -10.26 -10.17 0.74
C PRO A 128 -11.70 -10.29 1.26
N GLY A 129 -12.62 -10.66 0.37
CA GLY A 129 -14.04 -10.77 0.69
C GLY A 129 -14.84 -9.47 0.53
N LEU A 130 -14.21 -8.34 0.15
CA LEU A 130 -14.94 -7.12 -0.21
C LEU A 130 -15.81 -7.31 -1.46
N LEU A 131 -15.33 -8.09 -2.42
CA LEU A 131 -16.03 -8.42 -3.67
C LEU A 131 -16.28 -9.93 -3.74
N LEU A 132 -17.47 -10.31 -4.21
CA LEU A 132 -17.91 -11.71 -4.31
C LEU A 132 -16.99 -12.57 -5.19
N ASN A 133 -16.50 -12.00 -6.30
CA ASN A 133 -15.56 -12.64 -7.21
C ASN A 133 -14.35 -11.73 -7.41
N HIS A 134 -13.17 -12.15 -6.95
CA HIS A 134 -11.93 -11.46 -7.26
C HIS A 134 -10.86 -12.47 -7.66
N PRO A 135 -10.03 -12.17 -8.69
CA PRO A 135 -9.07 -13.11 -9.26
C PRO A 135 -7.93 -13.51 -8.30
N LEU A 136 -7.77 -12.80 -7.18
CA LEU A 136 -6.65 -12.95 -6.24
C LEU A 136 -7.10 -13.50 -4.86
N SER A 137 -8.20 -14.27 -4.81
CA SER A 137 -8.73 -14.82 -3.55
C SER A 137 -7.76 -15.74 -2.81
N GLY A 138 -6.78 -16.28 -3.54
CA GLY A 138 -5.66 -17.02 -2.98
C GLY A 138 -4.91 -16.15 -1.98
N GLU A 139 -4.33 -15.02 -2.42
CA GLU A 139 -3.18 -14.31 -1.84
C GLU A 139 -3.43 -13.54 -0.53
N GLY A 140 -4.69 -13.33 -0.16
CA GLY A 140 -5.02 -12.53 1.03
C GLY A 140 -4.58 -11.07 0.89
N GLU A 141 -4.55 -10.58 -0.36
CA GLU A 141 -4.08 -9.25 -0.70
C GLU A 141 -5.00 -8.16 -0.13
N VAL A 142 -4.39 -7.16 0.50
CA VAL A 142 -5.02 -5.96 1.01
C VAL A 142 -4.35 -4.75 0.36
N LEU A 143 -5.13 -3.92 -0.34
CA LEU A 143 -4.61 -2.67 -0.88
C LEU A 143 -4.90 -1.53 0.08
N ALA A 144 -3.89 -0.69 0.33
CA ALA A 144 -4.00 0.46 1.19
C ALA A 144 -3.37 1.72 0.58
N LEU A 145 -3.93 2.87 0.92
CA LEU A 145 -3.35 4.18 0.63
C LEU A 145 -1.97 4.30 1.26
N GLY A 146 -1.04 4.91 0.56
CA GLY A 146 0.34 5.07 0.98
C GLY A 146 0.61 6.05 2.12
N GLY A 147 1.77 6.69 2.01
CA GLY A 147 2.26 7.66 2.99
C GLY A 147 3.07 7.00 4.10
N HIS A 148 3.09 7.63 5.28
CA HIS A 148 3.90 7.17 6.39
C HIS A 148 3.23 6.01 7.13
N TYR A 149 4.06 5.02 7.47
CA TYR A 149 3.71 3.86 8.28
C TYR A 149 4.81 3.58 9.29
N THR A 150 4.41 3.38 10.54
CA THR A 150 5.28 2.75 11.54
C THR A 150 5.23 1.24 11.32
N VAL A 151 6.40 0.63 11.18
CA VAL A 151 6.53 -0.79 10.89
C VAL A 151 7.59 -1.43 11.79
N LYS A 152 7.43 -2.72 12.04
CA LYS A 152 8.50 -3.59 12.52
C LYS A 152 9.07 -4.35 11.34
N ALA A 153 10.35 -4.18 11.09
CA ALA A 153 11.06 -4.84 10.02
C ALA A 153 11.89 -6.02 10.58
N SER A 154 11.84 -7.15 9.88
CA SER A 154 12.64 -8.35 10.18
C SER A 154 13.23 -8.92 8.89
N TYR A 155 14.44 -9.44 8.97
CA TYR A 155 15.07 -10.17 7.89
C TYR A 155 14.54 -11.62 7.85
N VAL A 156 14.36 -12.19 6.65
CA VAL A 156 13.92 -13.58 6.45
C VAL A 156 15.12 -14.53 6.47
#